data_AF-A0ABD0QRP4-F1
#
_entry.id   AF-A0ABD0QRP4-F1
#
_cell.length_a   1.000
_cell.length_b   1.000
_cell.length_c   1.000
_cell.angle_alpha   90.00
_cell.angle_beta   90.00
_cell.angle_gamma   90.00
#
_symmetry.space_group_name_H-M   'P 1'
#
loop_
_entity.id
_entity.type
_entity.pdbx_description
1 polymer ?
#
loop_
_entity_poly.entity_id
_entity_poly.type
_entity_poly.pdbx_seq_one_letter_code
_entity_poly.pdbx_strand_id
1 'polypeptide(L)' 'NIGQAQPIIDQLAEEARAYNRIYVACIHPDLSDDDIKSVFEAFGKIKSCMLAREPTTGKHKGYGFIGELSRKHCKPYVE' A
#
# COMPACT_ATOMS: atom_id res chain seq x y z
N ASN A 1 -5.39 -1.08 -34.81
CA ASN A 1 -5.74 -2.42 -34.29
C ASN A 1 -5.95 -2.31 -32.77
N ILE A 2 -7.15 -1.92 -32.31
CA ILE A 2 -7.42 -1.57 -30.90
C ILE A 2 -8.04 -2.75 -30.12
N GLY A 3 -8.54 -3.78 -30.81
CA GLY A 3 -9.26 -4.91 -30.20
C GLY A 3 -8.42 -5.90 -29.39
N GLN A 4 -7.08 -5.85 -29.47
CA GLN A 4 -6.19 -6.72 -28.69
C GLN A 4 -5.79 -6.11 -27.33
N ALA A 5 -6.01 -4.82 -27.11
CA ALA A 5 -5.62 -4.15 -25.86
C ALA A 5 -6.62 -4.42 -24.72
N GLN A 6 -7.91 -4.62 -25.05
CA GLN A 6 -8.97 -4.77 -24.06
C GLN A 6 -8.73 -5.91 -23.05
N PRO A 7 -8.41 -7.15 -23.47
CA PRO A 7 -8.16 -8.24 -22.51
C PRO A 7 -6.93 -8.01 -21.63
N ILE A 8 -5.91 -7.30 -22.12
CA ILE A 8 -4.71 -6.97 -21.35
C ILE A 8 -5.03 -5.92 -20.29
N ILE A 9 -5.85 -4.92 -20.63
CA ILE A 9 -6.32 -3.87 -19.72
C ILE A 9 -7.19 -4.48 -18.62
N ASP A 10 -8.11 -5.38 -18.98
CA ASP A 10 -9.01 -6.02 -18.02
C ASP A 10 -8.24 -6.93 -17.04
N GLN A 11 -7.28 -7.72 -17.55
CA GLN A 11 -6.42 -8.53 -16.70
C GLN A 11 -5.59 -7.67 -15.72
N LEU A 12 -5.01 -6.58 -16.21
CA LEU A 12 -4.24 -5.66 -15.36
C LEU A 12 -5.13 -4.95 -14.32
N ALA A 13 -6.37 -4.62 -14.68
CA ALA A 13 -7.34 -4.03 -13.76
C ALA A 13 -7.82 -5.02 -12.69
N GLU A 14 -8.01 -6.29 -13.05
CA GLU A 14 -8.36 -7.39 -12.13
C GLU A 14 -7.22 -7.64 -11.13
N GLU A 15 -5.98 -7.71 -11.63
CA GLU A 15 -4.78 -7.82 -10.78
C GLU A 15 -4.66 -6.59 -9.86
N ALA A 16 -4.86 -5.37 -10.39
CA ALA A 16 -4.83 -4.16 -9.58
C ALA A 16 -5.94 -4.12 -8.51
N ARG A 17 -7.14 -4.65 -8.79
CA ARG A 17 -8.21 -4.81 -7.79
C ARG A 17 -7.85 -5.82 -6.70
N ALA A 18 -7.07 -6.85 -7.02
CA ALA A 18 -6.59 -7.82 -6.05
C ALA A 18 -5.53 -7.21 -5.10
N TYR A 19 -4.79 -6.18 -5.56
CA TYR A 19 -3.78 -5.50 -4.75
C TYR A 19 -4.33 -4.21 -4.13
N ASN A 20 -4.77 -4.28 -2.87
CA ASN A 20 -5.06 -3.09 -2.07
C ASN A 20 -3.76 -2.33 -1.76
N ARG A 21 -3.31 -1.48 -2.68
CA ARG A 21 -2.10 -0.66 -2.53
C ARG A 21 -2.47 0.76 -2.12
N ILE A 22 -1.90 1.22 -1.02
CA ILE A 22 -2.07 2.59 -0.51
C ILE A 22 -0.79 3.37 -0.75
N TYR A 23 -0.92 4.61 -1.22
CA TYR A 23 0.15 5.58 -1.28
C TYR A 23 0.11 6.48 -0.04
N VAL A 24 1.26 6.67 0.60
CA VAL A 24 1.41 7.54 1.79
C VAL A 24 2.51 8.55 1.49
N ALA A 25 2.26 9.83 1.79
CA ALA A 25 3.19 10.94 1.56
C ALA A 25 3.27 11.87 2.78
N CYS A 26 4.17 12.84 2.73
CA CYS A 26 4.45 13.79 3.82
C CYS A 26 4.92 13.09 5.11
N ILE A 27 5.72 12.04 4.96
CA ILE A 27 6.28 11.28 6.08
C ILE A 27 7.52 12.02 6.61
N HIS A 28 7.55 12.25 7.92
CA HIS A 28 8.68 12.89 8.59
C HIS A 28 9.96 12.06 8.42
N PRO A 29 11.14 12.66 8.16
CA PRO A 29 12.40 11.96 7.85
C PRO A 29 12.91 10.99 8.92
N ASP A 30 12.39 11.09 10.15
CA ASP A 30 12.75 10.22 11.27
C ASP A 30 11.82 9.00 11.41
N LEU A 31 10.74 8.93 10.62
CA LEU A 31 9.81 7.80 10.65
C LEU A 31 10.26 6.68 9.71
N SER A 32 10.25 5.47 10.24
CA SER A 32 10.62 4.25 9.53
C SER A 32 9.42 3.56 8.88
N ASP A 33 9.70 2.55 8.05
CA ASP A 33 8.68 1.67 7.49
C ASP A 33 7.84 0.99 8.59
N ASP A 34 8.48 0.65 9.71
CA ASP A 34 7.84 0.01 10.87
C ASP A 34 6.91 0.97 11.61
N ASP A 35 7.29 2.24 11.78
CA ASP A 35 6.41 3.25 12.39
C ASP A 35 5.13 3.43 11.58
N ILE A 36 5.27 3.53 10.26
CA ILE A 36 4.12 3.61 9.35
C ILE A 36 3.29 2.33 9.43
N LYS A 37 3.93 1.16 9.41
CA LYS A 37 3.23 -0.11 9.53
C LYS A 37 2.42 -0.18 10.83
N SER A 38 3.00 0.17 11.98
CA SER A 38 2.31 0.14 13.27
C SER A 38 1.09 1.06 13.32
N VAL A 39 1.14 2.23 12.70
CA VAL A 39 -0.03 3.13 12.61
C VAL A 39 -1.16 2.49 11.81
N PHE A 40 -0.84 1.87 10.68
CA PHE A 40 -1.85 1.30 9.79
C PHE A 40 -2.34 -0.10 10.22
N GLU A 41 -1.63 -0.79 11.12
CA GLU A 41 -2.04 -2.09 11.67
C GLU A 41 -3.38 -2.04 12.43
N ALA A 42 -3.77 -0.87 12.93
CA ALA A 42 -5.08 -0.63 13.51
C ALA A 42 -6.24 -0.86 12.52
N PHE A 43 -6.00 -0.65 11.22
CA PHE A 43 -7.03 -0.77 10.17
C PHE A 43 -7.08 -2.16 9.52
N GLY A 44 -6.10 -3.02 9.80
CA GLY A 44 -6.00 -4.34 9.20
C GLY A 44 -4.58 -4.88 9.20
N LYS A 45 -4.44 -6.16 8.81
CA LYS A 45 -3.10 -6.74 8.68
C LYS A 45 -2.45 -6.20 7.41
N ILE A 46 -1.32 -5.52 7.56
CA ILE A 46 -0.49 -5.05 6.46
C ILE A 46 0.43 -6.19 6.04
N LYS A 47 0.45 -6.55 4.75
CA LYS A 47 1.43 -7.51 4.25
C LYS A 47 2.78 -6.87 3.93
N SER A 48 2.78 -5.66 3.41
CA SER A 48 4.01 -4.96 3.03
C SER A 48 3.90 -3.45 3.26
N CYS A 49 4.98 -2.83 3.72
CA CYS A 49 5.14 -1.37 3.81
C CYS A 49 6.54 -1.06 3.29
N MET A 50 6.65 -0.10 2.38
CA MET A 50 7.92 0.31 1.80
C MET A 50 7.96 1.81 1.55
N LEU A 51 8.84 2.50 2.26
CA LEU A 51 9.18 3.89 2.03
C LEU A 51 10.20 3.98 0.89
N ALA A 52 9.97 4.93 -0.02
CA ALA A 52 10.91 5.19 -1.10
C ALA A 52 12.17 5.83 -0.52
N ARG A 53 13.33 5.23 -0.76
CA ARG A 53 14.61 5.68 -0.21
C ARG A 53 15.52 6.28 -1.27
N GLU A 54 16.33 7.26 -0.87
CA GLU A 54 17.41 7.80 -1.67
C GLU A 54 18.59 6.80 -1.69
N PRO A 55 19.13 6.43 -2.87
CA PRO A 55 20.20 5.42 -2.96
C PRO A 55 21.48 5.80 -2.23
N THR A 56 21.80 7.10 -2.18
CA THR A 56 23.08 7.60 -1.64
C THR A 56 23.07 7.68 -0.12
N THR A 57 22.00 8.21 0.47
CA THR A 57 21.91 8.44 1.92
C THR A 57 21.17 7.35 2.67
N GLY A 58 20.41 6.50 1.95
CA GLY A 58 19.51 5.50 2.53
C GLY A 58 18.28 6.10 3.23
N LYS A 59 18.17 7.43 3.31
CA LYS A 59 17.04 8.13 3.92
C LYS A 59 15.82 8.02 3.02
N HIS A 60 14.63 7.94 3.63
CA HIS A 60 13.40 7.93 2.85
C HIS A 60 13.05 9.33 2.32
N LYS A 61 12.39 9.37 1.17
CA LYS A 61 12.02 10.58 0.42
C LYS A 61 10.71 11.22 0.92
N GLY A 62 10.25 10.84 2.11
CA GLY A 62 8.98 11.31 2.67
C GLY A 62 7.70 10.70 2.05
N TYR A 63 7.82 9.63 1.25
CA TYR A 63 6.66 8.90 0.73
C TYR A 63 6.93 7.40 0.64
N GLY A 64 5.86 6.61 0.54
CA GLY A 64 5.92 5.16 0.47
C GLY A 64 4.62 4.51 0.02
N PHE A 65 4.64 3.19 -0.03
CA PHE A 65 3.51 2.37 -0.41
C PHE A 65 3.26 1.28 0.62
N ILE A 66 1.99 1.08 0.95
CA ILE A 66 1.53 -0.02 1.78
C ILE A 66 0.82 -1.01 0.86
N GLY A 67 1.34 -2.23 0.80
CA GLY A 67 0.81 -3.35 0.03
C GLY A 67 -0.10 -4.22 0.88
N GLU A 68 -1.32 -4.39 0.37
CA GLU A 68 -2.36 -5.28 0.86
C GLU A 68 -2.72 -5.07 2.34
N LEU A 69 -3.70 -4.21 2.57
CA LEU A 69 -4.49 -4.24 3.80
C LEU A 69 -5.46 -5.41 3.70
N SER A 70 -5.18 -6.49 4.41
CA SER A 70 -6.22 -7.46 4.75
C SER A 70 -7.14 -6.73 5.73
N ARG A 71 -8.31 -6.30 5.24
CA ARG A 71 -9.38 -5.81 6.11
C ARG A 71 -9.59 -6.91 7.14
N LYS A 72 -9.22 -6.64 8.41
CA LYS A 72 -9.75 -7.48 9.47
C LYS A 72 -11.27 -7.37 9.31
N HIS A 73 -11.91 -8.52 9.32
CA HIS A 73 -13.34 -8.66 9.49
C HIS A 73 -13.70 -7.75 10.68
N CYS A 74 -14.13 -6.52 10.40
CA CYS A 74 -14.63 -5.64 11.43
C CYS A 74 -15.95 -6.30 11.79
N LYS A 75 -15.96 -7.12 12.85
CA LYS A 75 -17.23 -7.60 13.37
C LYS A 75 -18.03 -6.32 13.64
N PRO A 76 -19.21 -6.14 13.04
CA PRO A 76 -20.08 -5.08 13.49
C PRO A 76 -20.21 -5.27 14.99
N TYR A 77 -19.83 -4.26 15.76
CA TYR A 77 -20.20 -4.20 17.16
C TYR A 77 -21.72 -4.05 17.15
N VAL A 78 -22.42 -5.12 17.50
CA VAL A 78 -23.87 -5.10 17.68
C VAL A 78 -24.09 -4.95 19.17
N GLU A 79 -24.63 -3.79 19.57
CA GLU A 79 -25.17 -3.58 20.91
C GLU A 79 -26.50 -4.34 21.07
#